data_AF-A0A1C2AHN6-F1
#
_entry.id   AF-A0A1C2AHN6-F1
#
_cell.length_a   1.000
_cell.length_b   1.000
_cell.length_c   1.000
_cell.angle_alpha   90.00
_cell.angle_beta   90.00
_cell.angle_gamma   90.00
#
_symmetry.space_group_name_H-M   'P 1'
#
loop_
_entity.id
_entity.type
_entity.pdbx_description
1 polymer ?
#
loop_
_entity_poly.entity_id
_entity_poly.type
_entity_poly.pdbx_seq_one_letter_code
_entity_poly.pdbx_strand_id
1 'polypeptide(L)'
;FIRGQAEFVKDPNQSSYIFLGKEVRYYAFDVFWRLPPLLGWLPIWINDSLFFLMNEWMPMEFWNEDTQEFKTRPIVLQISRNLTAFMTFLIELIREILLGGLETIVAFTSWDWIDANPWAELPGLPWTIVAAGFAILAYKLSGIGLALFAGLTMVYISIFGQWKPSMQTLSFILVAAPLSFIFGLSLGIAAYKSKRVEKALYPILLVMQTMPQYAVLV
;
A
#
# COMPACT_ATOMS: atom_id res chain seq x y z
N PHE A 1 -18.58 -20.48 19.05
CA PHE A 1 -18.31 -21.88 18.69
C PHE A 1 -18.64 -22.86 19.81
N ILE A 2 -18.32 -22.57 21.08
CA ILE A 2 -18.58 -23.48 22.22
C ILE A 2 -20.08 -23.59 22.59
N ARG A 3 -20.87 -22.51 22.47
CA ARG A 3 -22.32 -22.54 22.80
C ARG A 3 -23.18 -23.32 21.79
N GLY A 4 -22.90 -23.21 20.50
CA GLY A 4 -23.72 -23.87 19.46
C GLY A 4 -23.65 -25.39 19.47
N GLN A 5 -22.56 -25.98 19.98
CA GLN A 5 -22.48 -27.42 20.19
C GLN A 5 -23.11 -27.88 21.50
N ALA A 6 -23.17 -27.02 22.53
CA ALA A 6 -23.72 -27.36 23.84
C ALA A 6 -25.25 -27.50 23.85
N GLU A 7 -25.97 -26.86 22.92
CA GLU A 7 -27.44 -26.89 22.88
C GLU A 7 -28.02 -28.12 22.16
N PHE A 8 -27.31 -28.73 21.21
CA PHE A 8 -27.89 -29.73 20.30
C PHE A 8 -27.35 -31.17 20.46
N VAL A 9 -26.23 -31.39 21.15
CA VAL A 9 -25.63 -32.72 21.33
C VAL A 9 -25.70 -33.13 22.80
N LYS A 10 -26.63 -34.05 23.12
CA LYS A 10 -26.79 -34.61 24.47
C LYS A 10 -25.83 -35.79 24.66
N ASP A 11 -24.61 -35.50 25.08
CA ASP A 11 -23.62 -36.52 25.40
C ASP A 11 -23.72 -36.92 26.90
N PRO A 12 -23.82 -38.21 27.24
CA PRO A 12 -24.00 -38.67 28.63
C PRO A 12 -22.84 -38.35 29.58
N ASN A 13 -21.67 -37.94 29.09
CA ASN A 13 -20.50 -37.58 29.91
C ASN A 13 -20.38 -36.06 30.21
N GLN A 14 -21.43 -35.27 29.96
CA GLN A 14 -21.44 -33.83 30.25
C GLN A 14 -22.02 -33.51 31.63
N SER A 15 -21.34 -32.67 32.41
CA SER A 15 -21.89 -32.10 33.65
C SER A 15 -22.70 -30.84 33.36
N SER A 16 -23.81 -30.65 34.09
CA SER A 16 -24.74 -29.53 33.90
C SER A 16 -24.88 -28.68 35.15
N TYR A 17 -25.08 -27.37 34.95
CA TYR A 17 -25.52 -26.45 36.00
C TYR A 17 -26.49 -25.41 35.45
N ILE A 18 -27.30 -24.83 36.33
CA ILE A 18 -28.33 -23.84 35.97
C ILE A 18 -27.79 -22.45 36.27
N PHE A 19 -27.69 -21.61 35.24
CA PHE A 19 -27.32 -20.20 35.36
C PHE A 19 -28.44 -19.31 34.82
N LEU A 20 -28.97 -18.42 35.66
CA LEU A 20 -30.07 -17.50 35.33
C LEU A 20 -31.25 -18.18 34.60
N GLY A 21 -31.62 -19.38 35.07
CA GLY A 21 -32.75 -20.14 34.53
C GLY A 21 -32.49 -20.89 33.21
N LYS A 22 -31.26 -20.88 32.68
CA LYS A 22 -30.87 -21.67 31.50
C LYS A 22 -29.89 -22.79 31.91
N GLU A 23 -30.12 -23.99 31.38
CA GLU A 23 -29.26 -25.16 31.62
C GLU A 23 -28.05 -25.13 30.69
N VAL A 24 -26.83 -25.15 31.26
CA VAL A 24 -25.57 -25.12 30.52
C VAL A 24 -24.83 -26.44 30.75
N ARG A 25 -24.33 -27.09 29.68
CA ARG A 25 -23.68 -28.41 29.71
C ARG A 25 -22.24 -28.35 29.17
N TYR A 26 -21.30 -29.10 29.76
CA TYR A 26 -19.90 -29.15 29.33
C TYR A 26 -19.23 -30.51 29.58
N TYR A 27 -18.17 -30.82 28.81
CA TYR A 27 -17.37 -32.05 28.91
C TYR A 27 -16.25 -31.94 29.96
N ALA A 28 -15.95 -33.03 30.68
CA ALA A 28 -14.81 -33.12 31.58
C ALA A 28 -13.51 -33.40 30.80
N PHE A 29 -12.48 -32.53 30.95
CA PHE A 29 -11.28 -32.47 30.09
C PHE A 29 -9.95 -32.32 30.87
N ASP A 30 -8.84 -32.59 30.16
CA ASP A 30 -7.41 -32.70 30.55
C ASP A 30 -6.69 -31.44 31.09
N VAL A 31 -5.61 -31.72 31.84
CA VAL A 31 -4.97 -30.85 32.87
C VAL A 31 -4.02 -29.75 32.33
N PHE A 32 -3.43 -29.89 31.14
CA PHE A 32 -2.25 -29.09 30.78
C PHE A 32 -2.51 -27.64 30.30
N TRP A 33 -3.77 -27.28 30.03
CA TRP A 33 -4.14 -25.99 29.45
C TRP A 33 -5.21 -25.20 30.25
N ARG A 34 -5.45 -25.55 31.53
CA ARG A 34 -6.33 -24.76 32.40
C ARG A 34 -5.60 -24.27 33.66
N LEU A 35 -5.85 -23.00 33.99
CA LEU A 35 -5.60 -22.39 35.30
C LEU A 35 -6.10 -23.33 36.43
N PRO A 36 -5.52 -23.27 37.66
CA PRO A 36 -5.94 -24.11 38.79
C PRO A 36 -7.47 -24.21 38.93
N PRO A 37 -8.04 -25.32 39.45
CA PRO A 37 -9.51 -25.51 39.54
C PRO A 37 -10.27 -24.32 40.15
N LEU A 38 -9.63 -23.60 41.08
CA LEU A 38 -10.14 -22.37 41.69
C LEU A 38 -10.35 -21.20 40.72
N LEU A 39 -9.71 -21.18 39.56
CA LEU A 39 -9.77 -20.14 38.52
C LEU A 39 -10.44 -20.64 37.23
N GLY A 40 -11.06 -21.81 37.23
CA GLY A 40 -11.74 -22.37 36.06
C GLY A 40 -12.97 -21.55 35.60
N TRP A 41 -13.52 -20.72 36.48
CA TRP A 41 -14.61 -19.79 36.19
C TRP A 41 -14.14 -18.56 35.39
N LEU A 42 -12.86 -18.19 35.46
CA LEU A 42 -12.34 -16.95 34.90
C LEU A 42 -12.44 -16.91 33.36
N PRO A 43 -12.03 -17.94 32.60
CA PRO A 43 -12.17 -17.92 31.14
C PRO A 43 -13.62 -17.85 30.67
N ILE A 44 -14.53 -18.51 31.41
CA ILE A 44 -15.98 -18.51 31.12
C ILE A 44 -16.54 -17.11 31.36
N TRP A 45 -16.22 -16.53 32.52
CA TRP A 45 -16.65 -15.18 32.88
C TRP A 45 -16.14 -14.12 31.90
N ILE A 46 -14.87 -14.21 31.46
CA ILE A 46 -14.30 -13.31 30.45
C ILE A 46 -15.05 -13.46 29.12
N ASN A 47 -15.26 -14.70 28.65
CA ASN A 47 -15.96 -14.94 27.40
C ASN A 47 -17.41 -14.42 27.43
N ASP A 48 -18.14 -14.67 28.50
CA ASP A 48 -19.53 -14.25 28.64
C ASP A 48 -19.64 -12.73 28.78
N SER A 49 -18.71 -12.10 29.50
CA SER A 49 -18.63 -10.63 29.59
C SER A 49 -18.33 -10.00 28.23
N LEU A 50 -17.40 -10.56 27.46
CA LEU A 50 -17.09 -10.09 26.10
C LEU A 50 -18.28 -10.29 25.15
N PHE A 51 -18.96 -11.42 25.25
CA PHE A 51 -20.16 -11.70 24.45
C PHE A 51 -21.29 -10.72 24.76
N PHE A 52 -21.52 -10.44 26.04
CA PHE A 52 -22.47 -9.44 26.49
C PHE A 52 -22.10 -8.05 25.95
N LEU A 53 -20.85 -7.61 26.12
CA LEU A 53 -20.37 -6.32 25.60
C LEU A 53 -20.52 -6.20 24.08
N MET A 54 -20.27 -7.28 23.35
CA MET A 54 -20.26 -7.27 21.89
C MET A 54 -21.66 -7.37 21.28
N ASN A 55 -22.65 -7.98 21.96
CA ASN A 55 -23.97 -8.27 21.36
C ASN A 55 -25.15 -7.63 22.08
N GLU A 56 -25.07 -7.46 23.40
CA GLU A 56 -26.24 -7.12 24.24
C GLU A 56 -26.05 -5.79 25.00
N TRP A 57 -24.82 -5.33 25.17
CA TRP A 57 -24.53 -4.13 25.93
C TRP A 57 -24.85 -2.87 25.14
N MET A 58 -25.82 -2.12 25.66
CA MET A 58 -26.32 -0.85 25.12
C MET A 58 -26.59 -0.93 23.61
N PRO A 59 -27.64 -1.65 23.19
CA PRO A 59 -28.06 -1.62 21.80
C PRO A 59 -28.57 -0.22 21.46
N MET A 60 -28.09 0.33 20.34
CA MET A 60 -28.63 1.56 19.77
C MET A 60 -29.34 1.24 18.45
N GLU A 61 -30.47 1.91 18.26
CA GLU A 61 -31.18 1.90 17.00
C GLU A 61 -30.50 2.89 16.06
N PHE A 62 -30.08 2.40 14.89
CA PHE A 62 -29.58 3.26 13.83
C PHE A 62 -30.47 3.05 12.60
N TRP A 63 -30.73 4.14 11.90
CA TRP A 63 -31.45 4.11 10.64
C TRP A 63 -30.56 3.45 9.57
N ASN A 64 -31.06 2.43 8.90
CA ASN A 64 -30.37 1.78 7.80
C ASN A 64 -31.00 2.21 6.48
N GLU A 65 -30.30 3.06 5.72
CA GLU A 65 -30.79 3.61 4.44
C GLU A 65 -31.08 2.54 3.38
N ASP A 66 -30.31 1.45 3.36
CA ASP A 66 -30.47 0.37 2.36
C ASP A 66 -31.76 -0.44 2.56
N THR A 67 -32.19 -0.56 3.81
CA THR A 67 -33.37 -1.35 4.18
C THR A 67 -34.55 -0.51 4.63
N GLN A 68 -34.39 0.82 4.70
CA GLN A 68 -35.42 1.78 5.14
C GLN A 68 -36.07 1.37 6.48
N GLU A 69 -35.30 0.73 7.36
CA GLU A 69 -35.75 0.18 8.63
C GLU A 69 -34.75 0.50 9.75
N PHE A 70 -35.26 0.68 10.96
CA PHE A 70 -34.44 0.81 12.16
C PHE A 70 -33.89 -0.57 12.54
N LYS A 71 -32.57 -0.70 12.57
CA LYS A 71 -31.89 -1.92 13.03
C LYS A 71 -31.16 -1.64 14.33
N THR A 72 -31.16 -2.59 15.24
CA THR A 72 -30.44 -2.51 16.51
C THR A 72 -29.01 -3.02 16.32
N ARG A 73 -28.02 -2.23 16.72
CA ARG A 73 -26.62 -2.66 16.82
C ARG A 73 -26.03 -2.28 18.18
N PRO A 74 -25.14 -3.11 18.73
CA PRO A 74 -24.44 -2.81 19.97
C PRO A 74 -23.38 -1.71 19.76
N ILE A 75 -23.23 -0.82 20.74
CA ILE A 75 -22.32 0.33 20.67
C ILE A 75 -20.88 -0.07 20.37
N VAL A 76 -20.41 -1.18 20.93
CA VAL A 76 -19.04 -1.68 20.73
C VAL A 76 -18.76 -1.95 19.25
N LEU A 77 -19.72 -2.53 18.52
CA LEU A 77 -19.59 -2.76 17.08
C LEU A 77 -19.68 -1.47 16.28
N GLN A 78 -20.46 -0.49 16.73
CA GLN A 78 -20.50 0.81 16.05
C GLN A 78 -19.19 1.57 16.21
N ILE A 79 -18.59 1.54 17.40
CA ILE A 79 -17.29 2.17 17.67
C ILE A 79 -16.19 1.54 16.82
N SER A 80 -16.12 0.20 16.76
CA SER A 80 -15.10 -0.47 15.94
C SER A 80 -15.25 -0.16 14.45
N ARG A 81 -16.48 -0.12 13.93
CA ARG A 81 -16.75 0.27 12.54
C ARG A 81 -16.42 1.73 12.27
N ASN A 82 -16.74 2.65 13.20
CA ASN A 82 -16.36 4.05 13.08
C ASN A 82 -14.84 4.22 13.09
N LEU A 83 -14.12 3.43 13.91
CA LEU A 83 -12.66 3.41 13.93
C LEU A 83 -12.10 2.90 12.60
N THR A 84 -12.66 1.82 12.05
CA THR A 84 -12.27 1.30 10.73
C THR A 84 -12.56 2.32 9.64
N ALA A 85 -13.74 2.93 9.63
CA ALA A 85 -14.11 3.97 8.67
C ALA A 85 -13.19 5.20 8.77
N PHE A 86 -12.79 5.58 9.98
CA PHE A 86 -11.82 6.65 10.21
C PHE A 86 -10.44 6.27 9.71
N MET A 87 -9.98 5.04 9.93
CA MET A 87 -8.72 4.56 9.35
C MET A 87 -8.75 4.54 7.83
N THR A 88 -9.83 4.05 7.22
CA THR A 88 -10.04 4.09 5.76
C THR A 88 -10.02 5.53 5.26
N PHE A 89 -10.73 6.44 5.95
CA PHE A 89 -10.70 7.87 5.65
C PHE A 89 -9.30 8.46 5.72
N LEU A 90 -8.48 8.12 6.73
CA LEU A 90 -7.10 8.61 6.82
C LEU A 90 -6.23 8.09 5.68
N ILE A 91 -6.39 6.82 5.31
CA ILE A 91 -5.68 6.22 4.17
C ILE A 91 -6.08 6.93 2.88
N GLU A 92 -7.38 7.13 2.65
CA GLU A 92 -7.91 7.82 1.48
C GLU A 92 -7.51 9.30 1.47
N LEU A 93 -7.52 9.98 2.60
CA LEU A 93 -7.11 11.38 2.71
C LEU A 93 -5.64 11.56 2.35
N ILE A 94 -4.76 10.72 2.88
CA ILE A 94 -3.33 10.75 2.52
C ILE A 94 -3.16 10.41 1.04
N ARG A 95 -3.86 9.37 0.56
CA ARG A 95 -3.84 8.98 -0.85
C ARG A 95 -4.29 10.13 -1.74
N GLU A 96 -5.38 10.81 -1.43
CA GLU A 96 -5.97 11.87 -2.25
C GLU A 96 -5.15 13.16 -2.20
N ILE A 97 -4.51 13.49 -1.08
CA ILE A 97 -3.58 14.63 -1.01
C ILE A 97 -2.34 14.37 -1.88
N LEU A 98 -1.81 13.15 -1.84
CA LEU A 98 -0.65 12.77 -2.64
C LEU A 98 -1.01 12.59 -4.12
N LEU A 99 -2.10 11.91 -4.42
CA LEU A 99 -2.54 11.59 -5.78
C LEU A 99 -3.35 12.72 -6.42
N GLY A 100 -4.15 13.50 -5.71
CA GLY A 100 -4.98 14.55 -6.32
C GLY A 100 -4.14 15.60 -7.06
N GLY A 101 -2.98 15.97 -6.49
CA GLY A 101 -2.00 16.79 -7.22
C GLY A 101 -1.41 16.07 -8.44
N LEU A 102 -1.13 14.77 -8.31
CA LEU A 102 -0.66 13.96 -9.43
C LEU A 102 -1.72 13.78 -10.52
N GLU A 103 -2.99 13.60 -10.19
CA GLU A 103 -4.11 13.45 -11.12
C GLU A 103 -4.33 14.73 -11.93
N THR A 104 -4.17 15.90 -11.30
CA THR A 104 -4.21 17.16 -12.08
C THR A 104 -3.04 17.27 -13.06
N ILE A 105 -1.83 16.85 -12.68
CA ILE A 105 -0.68 16.82 -13.58
C ILE A 105 -0.89 15.79 -14.69
N VAL A 106 -1.34 14.59 -14.33
CA VAL A 106 -1.65 13.49 -15.24
C VAL A 106 -2.77 13.88 -16.20
N ALA A 107 -3.79 14.63 -15.79
CA ALA A 107 -4.83 15.12 -16.69
C ALA A 107 -4.27 16.00 -17.83
N PHE A 108 -3.16 16.72 -17.60
CA PHE A 108 -2.50 17.54 -18.62
C PHE A 108 -1.35 16.83 -19.35
N THR A 109 -0.89 15.66 -18.86
CA THR A 109 0.24 14.91 -19.45
C THR A 109 -0.10 13.48 -19.84
N SER A 110 -1.36 13.06 -19.67
CA SER A 110 -1.83 11.70 -19.92
C SER A 110 -1.87 11.39 -21.41
N TRP A 111 -1.88 10.10 -21.71
CA TRP A 111 -2.12 9.60 -23.06
C TRP A 111 -3.46 10.10 -23.61
N ASP A 112 -4.49 10.20 -22.76
CA ASP A 112 -5.80 10.76 -23.14
C ASP A 112 -5.70 12.23 -23.61
N TRP A 113 -4.86 13.03 -22.97
CA TRP A 113 -4.62 14.42 -23.37
C TRP A 113 -3.85 14.51 -24.70
N ILE A 114 -2.88 13.63 -24.92
CA ILE A 114 -2.10 13.56 -26.17
C ILE A 114 -3.01 13.10 -27.32
N ASP A 115 -3.86 12.11 -27.10
CA ASP A 115 -4.83 11.62 -28.09
C ASP A 115 -5.86 12.71 -28.48
N ALA A 116 -6.26 13.55 -27.52
CA ALA A 116 -7.11 14.70 -27.77
C ALA A 116 -6.40 15.85 -28.53
N ASN A 117 -5.07 15.87 -28.57
CA ASN A 117 -4.25 16.92 -29.16
C ASN A 117 -3.25 16.37 -30.20
N PRO A 118 -3.69 16.08 -31.44
CA PRO A 118 -2.83 15.47 -32.46
C PRO A 118 -1.58 16.28 -32.84
N TRP A 119 -1.58 17.59 -32.56
CA TRP A 119 -0.42 18.47 -32.79
C TRP A 119 0.73 18.22 -31.80
N ALA A 120 0.43 17.59 -30.65
CA ALA A 120 1.42 17.24 -29.63
C ALA A 120 2.06 15.86 -29.89
N GLU A 121 1.49 15.06 -30.81
CA GLU A 121 2.04 13.76 -31.18
C GLU A 121 3.30 13.96 -32.05
N LEU A 122 4.46 13.63 -31.48
CA LEU A 122 5.72 13.70 -32.20
C LEU A 122 5.87 12.46 -33.10
N PRO A 123 6.06 12.63 -34.42
CA PRO A 123 6.22 11.50 -35.31
C PRO A 123 7.47 10.69 -34.94
N GLY A 124 7.32 9.37 -34.95
CA GLY A 124 8.39 8.45 -34.59
C GLY A 124 9.61 8.61 -35.52
N LEU A 125 10.77 8.91 -34.94
CA LEU A 125 12.03 8.97 -35.69
C LEU A 125 12.48 7.54 -36.08
N PRO A 126 12.91 7.31 -37.33
CA PRO A 126 13.56 6.08 -37.72
C PRO A 126 14.77 5.76 -36.83
N TRP A 127 14.92 4.49 -36.45
CA TRP A 127 15.98 4.03 -35.54
C TRP A 127 17.39 4.36 -36.06
N THR A 128 17.58 4.37 -37.38
CA THR A 128 18.85 4.72 -38.04
C THR A 128 19.27 6.15 -37.76
N ILE A 129 18.33 7.10 -37.77
CA ILE A 129 18.59 8.52 -37.49
C ILE A 129 19.00 8.69 -36.04
N VAL A 130 18.28 8.04 -35.12
CA VAL A 130 18.60 8.08 -33.69
C VAL A 130 19.98 7.47 -33.43
N ALA A 131 20.27 6.29 -33.99
CA ALA A 131 21.57 5.64 -33.85
C ALA A 131 22.72 6.49 -34.40
N ALA A 132 22.55 7.10 -35.58
CA ALA A 132 23.52 8.01 -36.16
C ALA A 132 23.73 9.26 -35.30
N GLY A 133 22.64 9.85 -34.79
CA GLY A 133 22.70 10.99 -33.88
C GLY A 133 23.49 10.69 -32.61
N PHE A 134 23.21 9.54 -31.97
CA PHE A 134 23.95 9.10 -30.79
C PHE A 134 25.42 8.79 -31.07
N ALA A 135 25.74 8.18 -32.23
CA ALA A 135 27.12 7.94 -32.62
C ALA A 135 27.91 9.25 -32.82
N ILE A 136 27.30 10.26 -33.44
CA ILE A 136 27.90 11.60 -33.60
C ILE A 136 28.08 12.29 -32.25
N LEU A 137 27.08 12.19 -31.37
CA LEU A 137 27.16 12.76 -30.01
C LEU A 137 28.28 12.09 -29.21
N ALA A 138 28.34 10.75 -29.22
CA ALA A 138 29.40 9.98 -28.60
C ALA A 138 30.79 10.34 -29.15
N TYR A 139 30.91 10.56 -30.46
CA TYR A 139 32.14 11.03 -31.09
C TYR A 139 32.59 12.38 -30.52
N LYS A 140 31.67 13.33 -30.34
CA LYS A 140 31.98 14.65 -29.76
C LYS A 140 32.36 14.59 -28.28
N LEU A 141 31.84 13.63 -27.52
CA LEU A 141 32.11 13.52 -26.08
C LEU A 141 33.46 12.87 -25.78
N SER A 142 33.80 11.77 -26.45
CA SER A 142 34.98 10.96 -26.10
C SER A 142 35.73 10.36 -27.30
N GLY A 143 35.47 10.87 -28.51
CA GLY A 143 36.16 10.44 -29.73
C GLY A 143 35.64 9.13 -30.34
N ILE A 144 36.46 8.55 -31.22
CA ILE A 144 36.02 7.47 -32.13
C ILE A 144 35.68 6.15 -31.42
N GLY A 145 36.34 5.85 -30.30
CA GLY A 145 36.09 4.63 -29.53
C GLY A 145 34.67 4.59 -28.95
N LEU A 146 34.22 5.69 -28.36
CA LEU A 146 32.87 5.78 -27.80
C LEU A 146 31.80 5.81 -28.90
N ALA A 147 32.09 6.48 -30.01
CA ALA A 147 31.19 6.53 -31.17
C ALA A 147 30.92 5.14 -31.75
N LEU A 148 31.98 4.35 -31.94
CA LEU A 148 31.88 2.99 -32.47
C LEU A 148 31.14 2.07 -31.50
N PHE A 149 31.44 2.18 -30.20
CA PHE A 149 30.75 1.43 -29.16
C PHE A 149 29.25 1.75 -29.13
N ALA A 150 28.89 3.03 -29.02
CA ALA A 150 27.48 3.47 -28.98
C ALA A 150 26.71 3.07 -30.25
N GLY A 151 27.34 3.24 -31.43
CA GLY A 151 26.75 2.83 -32.71
C GLY A 151 26.50 1.33 -32.80
N LEU A 152 27.50 0.51 -32.42
CA LEU A 152 27.37 -0.96 -32.42
C LEU A 152 26.28 -1.42 -31.44
N THR A 153 26.23 -0.84 -30.24
CA THR A 153 25.19 -1.19 -29.24
C THR A 153 23.78 -0.84 -29.75
N MET A 154 23.59 0.32 -30.38
CA MET A 154 22.30 0.72 -30.94
C MET A 154 21.85 -0.19 -32.09
N VAL A 155 22.78 -0.55 -32.98
CA VAL A 155 22.51 -1.51 -34.06
C VAL A 155 22.18 -2.88 -33.49
N TYR A 156 22.93 -3.34 -32.49
CA TYR A 156 22.68 -4.60 -31.79
C TYR A 156 21.26 -4.64 -31.22
N ILE A 157 20.87 -3.65 -30.42
CA ILE A 157 19.51 -3.56 -29.84
C ILE A 157 18.42 -3.62 -30.92
N SER A 158 18.66 -2.94 -32.05
CA SER A 158 17.71 -2.90 -33.18
C SER A 158 17.54 -4.26 -33.85
N ILE A 159 18.64 -4.99 -34.07
CA ILE A 159 18.62 -6.33 -34.70
C ILE A 159 17.86 -7.34 -33.83
N PHE A 160 18.02 -7.27 -32.51
CA PHE A 160 17.34 -8.16 -31.56
C PHE A 160 15.88 -7.74 -31.27
N GLY A 161 15.36 -6.72 -31.96
CA GLY A 161 13.97 -6.27 -31.80
C GLY A 161 13.65 -5.59 -30.47
N GLN A 162 14.66 -5.23 -29.67
CA GLN A 162 14.51 -4.61 -28.35
C GLN A 162 14.48 -3.08 -28.41
N TRP A 163 14.29 -2.50 -29.60
CA TRP A 163 14.31 -1.04 -29.81
C TRP A 163 13.29 -0.31 -28.93
N LYS A 164 12.03 -0.75 -28.90
CA LYS A 164 10.97 -0.06 -28.16
C LYS A 164 11.22 -0.04 -26.65
N PRO A 165 11.52 -1.18 -25.97
CA PRO A 165 11.90 -1.16 -24.56
C PRO A 165 13.15 -0.31 -24.28
N SER A 166 14.17 -0.35 -25.13
CA SER A 166 15.39 0.44 -24.94
C SER A 166 15.17 1.94 -25.12
N MET A 167 14.31 2.36 -26.05
CA MET A 167 13.96 3.77 -26.18
C MET A 167 13.17 4.27 -24.97
N GLN A 168 12.30 3.44 -24.39
CA GLN A 168 11.58 3.79 -23.16
C GLN A 168 12.55 4.07 -22.01
N THR A 169 13.54 3.19 -21.78
CA THR A 169 14.53 3.40 -20.72
C THR A 169 15.41 4.62 -20.99
N LEU A 170 15.81 4.84 -22.25
CA LEU A 170 16.59 6.00 -22.65
C LEU A 170 15.83 7.31 -22.41
N SER A 171 14.55 7.37 -22.79
CA SER A 171 13.68 8.52 -22.54
C SER A 171 13.55 8.81 -21.05
N PHE A 172 13.39 7.78 -20.22
CA PHE A 172 13.36 7.95 -18.76
C PHE A 172 14.66 8.52 -18.22
N ILE A 173 15.82 7.99 -18.63
CA ILE A 173 17.12 8.49 -18.18
C ILE A 173 17.33 9.94 -18.64
N LEU A 174 16.94 10.28 -19.87
CA LEU A 174 17.12 11.62 -20.44
C LEU A 174 16.35 12.70 -19.66
N VAL A 175 15.20 12.36 -19.07
CA VAL A 175 14.42 13.27 -18.24
C VAL A 175 14.84 13.20 -16.77
N ALA A 176 15.03 11.99 -16.24
CA ALA A 176 15.34 11.76 -14.84
C ALA A 176 16.72 12.29 -14.44
N ALA A 177 17.75 12.12 -15.28
CA ALA A 177 19.11 12.54 -14.91
C ALA A 177 19.26 14.06 -14.77
N PRO A 178 18.79 14.91 -15.70
CA PRO A 178 18.82 16.36 -15.51
C PRO A 178 17.99 16.84 -14.32
N LEU A 179 16.79 16.28 -14.12
CA LEU A 179 15.96 16.61 -12.97
C LEU A 179 16.66 16.24 -11.66
N SER A 180 17.22 15.02 -11.57
CA SER A 180 18.00 14.58 -10.42
C SER A 180 19.20 15.48 -10.16
N PHE A 181 19.86 15.96 -11.21
CA PHE A 181 20.97 16.91 -11.07
C PHE A 181 20.48 18.26 -10.50
N ILE A 182 19.40 18.82 -11.03
CA ILE A 182 18.83 20.09 -10.57
C ILE A 182 18.37 20.00 -9.11
N PHE A 183 17.59 18.97 -8.77
CA PHE A 183 17.10 18.75 -7.41
C PHE A 183 18.24 18.40 -6.44
N GLY A 184 19.15 17.50 -6.85
CA GLY A 184 20.30 17.13 -6.03
C GLY A 184 21.20 18.32 -5.73
N LEU A 185 21.49 19.16 -6.73
CA LEU A 185 22.30 20.36 -6.56
C LEU A 185 21.60 21.41 -5.69
N SER A 186 20.32 21.69 -5.95
CA SER A 186 19.57 22.69 -5.18
C SER A 186 19.40 22.30 -3.71
N LEU A 187 19.04 21.04 -3.43
CA LEU A 187 18.96 20.51 -2.06
C LEU A 187 20.34 20.44 -1.40
N GLY A 188 21.39 20.09 -2.15
CA GLY A 188 22.77 20.08 -1.65
C GLY A 188 23.23 21.48 -1.21
N ILE A 189 22.96 22.51 -2.02
CA ILE A 189 23.27 23.90 -1.67
C ILE A 189 22.45 24.36 -0.45
N ALA A 190 21.18 23.98 -0.36
CA ALA A 190 20.32 24.32 0.77
C ALA A 190 20.80 23.67 2.09
N ALA A 191 21.22 22.40 2.03
CA ALA A 191 21.82 21.69 3.14
C ALA A 191 23.13 22.35 3.61
N TYR A 192 24.00 22.73 2.66
CA TYR A 192 25.25 23.42 2.98
C TYR A 192 25.02 24.77 3.70
N LYS A 193 23.97 25.51 3.33
CA LYS A 193 23.65 26.80 3.94
C LYS A 193 22.97 26.71 5.31
N SER A 194 22.31 25.59 5.65
CA SER A 194 21.50 25.49 6.87
C SER A 194 21.62 24.14 7.55
N LYS A 195 22.14 24.15 8.79
CA LYS A 195 22.21 22.97 9.65
C LYS A 195 20.85 22.34 9.96
N ARG A 196 19.75 23.10 9.87
CA ARG A 196 18.39 22.56 10.06
C ARG A 196 17.95 21.74 8.85
N VAL A 197 18.25 22.22 7.64
CA VAL A 197 17.93 21.53 6.39
C VAL A 197 18.79 20.28 6.25
N GLU A 198 20.08 20.37 6.56
CA GLU A 198 20.99 19.23 6.62
C GLU A 198 20.47 18.13 7.56
N LYS A 199 20.13 18.48 8.81
CA LYS A 199 19.59 17.51 9.78
C LYS A 199 18.27 16.86 9.33
N ALA A 200 17.42 17.59 8.61
CA ALA A 200 16.17 17.05 8.09
C ALA A 200 16.37 16.12 6.89
N LEU A 201 17.31 16.46 5.98
CA LEU A 201 17.61 15.66 4.79
C LEU A 201 18.43 14.41 5.09
N TYR A 202 19.32 14.46 6.10
CA TYR A 202 20.21 13.36 6.45
C TYR A 202 19.52 11.98 6.61
N PRO A 203 18.43 11.83 7.39
CA PRO A 203 17.75 10.54 7.50
C PRO A 203 17.14 10.06 6.18
N ILE A 204 16.62 10.97 5.35
CA ILE A 204 16.04 10.63 4.05
C ILE A 204 17.14 10.11 3.11
N LEU A 205 18.27 10.82 3.05
CA LEU A 205 19.42 10.41 2.24
C LEU A 205 19.98 9.05 2.67
N LEU A 206 20.00 8.79 3.98
CA LEU A 206 20.43 7.50 4.51
C LEU A 206 19.51 6.37 4.05
N VAL A 207 18.19 6.53 4.18
CA VAL A 207 17.21 5.54 3.71
C VAL A 207 17.37 5.30 2.21
N MET A 208 17.47 6.36 1.40
CA MET A 208 17.65 6.24 -0.06
C MET A 208 18.94 5.51 -0.45
N GLN A 209 20.00 5.57 0.35
CA GLN A 209 21.28 4.92 0.07
C GLN A 209 21.36 3.47 0.57
N THR A 210 20.63 3.13 1.64
CA THR A 210 20.71 1.81 2.27
C THR A 210 19.54 0.88 1.95
N MET A 211 18.46 1.41 1.39
CA MET A 211 17.26 0.61 1.11
C MET A 211 17.48 -0.32 -0.09
N PRO A 212 17.20 -1.64 0.05
CA PRO A 212 17.28 -2.56 -1.08
C PRO A 212 16.14 -2.28 -2.07
N GLN A 213 16.44 -2.36 -3.37
CA GLN A 213 15.48 -2.04 -4.45
C GLN A 213 14.15 -2.79 -4.33
N TYR A 214 14.18 -4.04 -3.86
CA TYR A 214 12.98 -4.88 -3.70
C TYR A 214 12.03 -4.39 -2.59
N ALA A 215 12.52 -3.66 -1.59
CA ALA A 215 11.68 -3.15 -0.52
C ALA A 215 10.74 -2.01 -0.98
N VAL A 216 11.03 -1.37 -2.13
CA VAL A 216 10.19 -0.31 -2.72
C VAL A 216 9.08 -0.90 -3.60
N LEU A 217 9.21 -2.16 -4.01
CA LEU A 217 8.37 -2.77 -5.06
C LEU A 217 7.23 -3.66 -4.50
N VAL A 218 7.03 -3.70 -3.19
CA VAL A 218 5.97 -4.43 -2.48
C VAL A 218 4.90 -3.44 -2.02
#